data_AF-A0A523QCZ3-F1
#
_entry.id   AF-A0A523QCZ3-F1
#
_cell.length_a   1.000
_cell.length_b   1.000
_cell.length_c   1.000
_cell.angle_alpha   90.00
_cell.angle_beta   90.00
_cell.angle_gamma   90.00
#
_symmetry.space_group_name_H-M   'P 1'
#
loop_
_entity.id
_entity.type
_entity.pdbx_description
1 polymer ?
#
loop_
_entity_poly.entity_id
_entity_poly.type
_entity_poly.pdbx_seq_one_letter_code
_entity_poly.pdbx_strand_id
1 'polypeptide(L)'
;MGVSSAHSLPVEEENVITLSRYRHVCEYDYIAGLKPNEIYENRLTLSPGEGTLYLNIVENVAITFHCTFICDHPASITTEYLVGMDLESPGKWIKHLTMAPQNSVSSNGERLEFSTELFITTTWFEELKAVIDAETGTSSS
;
A
#
# COMPACT_ATOMS: atom_id res chain seq x y z
N MET A 1 -11.49 67.41 -22.95
CA MET A 1 -12.28 66.29 -23.49
C MET A 1 -11.72 65.02 -22.85
N GLY A 2 -12.36 64.53 -21.79
CA GLY A 2 -11.88 63.36 -21.03
C GLY A 2 -12.46 62.07 -21.62
N VAL A 3 -11.61 61.07 -21.80
CA VAL A 3 -12.00 59.74 -22.28
C VAL A 3 -12.17 58.85 -21.07
N SER A 4 -13.40 58.45 -20.75
CA SER A 4 -13.66 57.46 -19.70
C SER A 4 -13.57 56.06 -20.29
N SER A 5 -12.60 55.25 -19.86
CA SER A 5 -12.58 53.82 -20.19
C SER A 5 -13.66 53.10 -19.41
N ALA A 6 -14.63 52.50 -20.11
CA ALA A 6 -15.57 51.57 -19.48
C ALA A 6 -14.80 50.29 -19.11
N HIS A 7 -14.53 50.08 -17.82
CA HIS A 7 -14.18 48.75 -17.32
C HIS A 7 -15.44 47.90 -17.38
N SER A 8 -15.47 46.95 -18.31
CA SER A 8 -16.50 45.92 -18.37
C SER A 8 -16.41 45.03 -17.14
N LEU A 9 -17.49 44.98 -16.37
CA LEU A 9 -17.67 43.98 -15.31
C LEU A 9 -17.61 42.57 -15.92
N PRO A 10 -17.01 41.58 -15.24
CA PRO A 10 -16.96 40.21 -15.74
C PRO A 10 -18.40 39.70 -15.94
N VAL A 11 -18.65 39.10 -17.11
CA VAL A 11 -19.98 38.70 -17.59
C VAL A 11 -20.48 37.42 -16.89
N GLU A 12 -19.59 36.67 -16.26
CA GLU A 12 -19.90 35.40 -15.61
C GLU A 12 -19.20 35.30 -14.24
N GLU A 13 -19.93 34.75 -13.27
CA GLU A 13 -19.46 34.44 -11.92
C GLU A 13 -19.45 32.92 -11.76
N GLU A 14 -18.27 32.34 -11.60
CA GLU A 14 -18.10 30.91 -11.35
C GLU A 14 -18.20 30.64 -9.85
N ASN A 15 -19.17 29.80 -9.44
CA ASN A 15 -19.36 29.39 -8.06
C ASN A 15 -18.98 27.90 -7.90
N VAL A 16 -17.93 27.64 -7.13
CA VAL A 16 -17.51 26.26 -6.81
C VAL A 16 -18.31 25.76 -5.61
N ILE A 17 -19.16 24.77 -5.84
CA ILE A 17 -19.95 24.11 -4.78
C ILE A 17 -19.34 22.73 -4.52
N THR A 18 -18.89 22.48 -3.29
CA THR A 18 -18.45 21.14 -2.87
C THR A 18 -19.64 20.20 -2.78
N LEU A 19 -19.66 19.15 -3.59
CA LEU A 19 -20.73 18.16 -3.60
C LEU A 19 -20.60 17.13 -2.48
N SER A 20 -19.37 16.77 -2.12
CA SER A 20 -19.07 15.82 -1.05
C SER A 20 -17.61 15.91 -0.63
N ARG A 21 -17.34 15.53 0.61
CA ARG A 21 -16.02 15.30 1.19
C ARG A 21 -15.86 13.83 1.49
N TYR A 22 -14.73 13.27 1.07
CA TYR A 22 -14.39 11.89 1.34
C TYR A 22 -12.99 11.78 1.96
N ARG A 23 -12.75 10.66 2.63
CA ARG A 23 -11.46 10.28 3.20
C ARG A 23 -11.25 8.78 3.00
N HIS A 24 -10.05 8.42 2.60
CA HIS A 24 -9.60 7.04 2.55
C HIS A 24 -8.42 6.86 3.52
N VAL A 25 -8.46 5.81 4.34
CA VAL A 25 -7.40 5.43 5.27
C VAL A 25 -7.14 3.95 5.10
N CYS A 26 -5.88 3.58 4.91
CA CYS A 26 -5.44 2.20 4.96
C CYS A 26 -4.35 2.07 6.02
N GLU A 27 -4.53 1.10 6.90
CA GLU A 27 -3.56 0.70 7.91
C GLU A 27 -3.17 -0.75 7.62
N TYR A 28 -1.99 -1.16 8.07
CA TYR A 28 -1.56 -2.54 7.96
C TYR A 28 -0.96 -3.02 9.27
N ASP A 29 -1.10 -4.32 9.50
CA ASP A 29 -0.43 -5.06 10.56
C ASP A 29 0.24 -6.30 9.95
N TYR A 30 1.17 -6.91 10.68
CA TYR A 30 1.78 -8.16 10.26
C TYR A 30 2.06 -9.12 11.42
N ILE A 31 2.15 -10.40 11.09
CA ILE A 31 2.69 -11.43 11.97
C ILE A 31 3.78 -12.17 11.19
N ALA A 32 5.01 -12.10 11.69
CA ALA A 32 6.14 -12.83 11.14
C ALA A 32 6.28 -14.17 11.85
N GLY A 33 6.27 -15.28 11.10
CA GLY A 33 6.61 -16.61 11.60
C GLY A 33 8.13 -16.78 11.65
N LEU A 34 8.64 -17.36 12.73
CA LEU A 34 10.07 -17.56 12.98
C LEU A 34 10.45 -19.03 13.13
N LYS A 35 11.65 -19.37 12.66
CA LYS A 35 12.39 -20.56 13.05
C LYS A 35 12.82 -20.42 14.52
N PRO A 36 12.89 -21.53 15.29
CA PRO A 36 13.51 -21.51 16.62
C PRO A 36 14.89 -20.87 16.58
N ASN A 37 15.12 -19.89 17.45
CA ASN A 37 16.34 -19.09 17.48
C ASN A 37 16.58 -18.51 18.87
N GLU A 38 17.86 -18.30 19.22
CA GLU A 38 18.25 -17.75 20.52
C GLU A 38 17.99 -16.25 20.66
N ILE A 39 17.97 -15.49 19.54
CA ILE A 39 17.80 -14.02 19.54
C ILE A 39 16.46 -13.63 20.18
N TYR A 40 15.42 -14.43 19.92
CA TYR A 40 14.08 -14.23 20.44
C TYR A 40 13.65 -15.37 21.38
N GLU A 41 14.58 -16.00 22.09
CA GLU A 41 14.29 -17.01 23.12
C GLU A 41 13.35 -18.14 22.63
N ASN A 42 13.57 -18.61 21.41
CA ASN A 42 12.76 -19.63 20.72
C ASN A 42 11.27 -19.26 20.53
N ARG A 43 10.93 -17.96 20.54
CA ARG A 43 9.62 -17.48 20.06
C ARG A 43 9.42 -17.85 18.60
N LEU A 44 8.19 -18.23 18.27
CA LEU A 44 7.79 -18.63 16.92
C LEU A 44 7.14 -17.51 16.12
N THR A 45 6.82 -16.38 16.75
CA THR A 45 6.18 -15.23 16.09
C THR A 45 6.68 -13.88 16.61
N LEU A 46 6.67 -12.90 15.71
CA LEU A 46 6.87 -11.47 16.01
C LEU A 46 5.83 -10.60 15.32
N SER A 47 5.30 -9.64 16.07
CA SER A 47 4.44 -8.54 15.62
C SER A 47 5.25 -7.23 15.50
N PRO A 48 4.68 -6.17 14.89
CA PRO A 48 5.34 -4.87 14.81
C PRO A 48 5.81 -4.38 16.18
N GLY A 49 7.03 -3.84 16.23
CA GLY A 49 7.62 -3.28 17.45
C GLY A 49 8.24 -4.29 18.42
N GLU A 50 8.09 -5.60 18.17
CA GLU A 50 8.68 -6.63 19.03
C GLU A 50 10.13 -6.98 18.69
N GLY A 51 10.66 -6.50 17.55
CA GLY A 51 12.03 -6.77 17.15
C GLY A 51 12.31 -6.48 15.68
N THR A 52 13.52 -6.83 15.24
CA THR A 52 13.95 -6.76 13.84
C THR A 52 13.71 -8.09 13.14
N LEU A 53 13.10 -8.05 11.95
CA LEU A 53 12.92 -9.24 11.11
C LEU A 53 14.22 -9.58 10.38
N TYR A 54 14.93 -10.59 10.84
CA TYR A 54 16.13 -11.11 10.15
C TYR A 54 15.74 -12.21 9.18
N LEU A 55 16.09 -12.04 7.90
CA LEU A 55 15.67 -12.97 6.83
C LEU A 55 16.01 -14.44 7.13
N ASN A 56 17.15 -14.72 7.77
CA ASN A 56 17.59 -16.09 8.04
C ASN A 56 16.76 -16.84 9.09
N ILE A 57 16.07 -16.11 9.98
CA ILE A 57 15.26 -16.70 11.05
C ILE A 57 13.77 -16.56 10.81
N VAL A 58 13.35 -15.63 9.94
CA VAL A 58 11.95 -15.54 9.50
C VAL A 58 11.67 -16.71 8.56
N GLU A 59 10.47 -17.28 8.64
CA GLU A 59 9.98 -18.26 7.67
C GLU A 59 9.00 -17.62 6.70
N ASN A 60 8.11 -16.80 7.24
CA ASN A 60 7.05 -16.13 6.51
C ASN A 60 6.61 -14.84 7.23
N VAL A 61 5.90 -13.99 6.49
CA VAL A 61 5.23 -12.80 7.01
C VAL A 61 3.82 -12.77 6.44
N ALA A 62 2.84 -12.82 7.34
CA ALA A 62 1.44 -12.59 7.02
C ALA A 62 1.13 -11.11 7.29
N ILE A 63 0.68 -10.39 6.26
CA ILE A 63 0.37 -8.95 6.32
C ILE A 63 -1.13 -8.80 6.06
N THR A 64 -1.79 -8.01 6.89
CA THR A 64 -3.21 -7.68 6.71
C THR A 64 -3.35 -6.18 6.54
N PHE A 65 -3.95 -5.77 5.43
CA PHE A 65 -4.31 -4.39 5.16
C PHE A 65 -5.78 -4.19 5.52
N HIS A 66 -6.06 -3.16 6.31
CA HIS A 66 -7.41 -2.71 6.67
C HIS A 66 -7.64 -1.34 6.08
N CYS A 67 -8.57 -1.26 5.12
CA CYS A 67 -8.87 -0.02 4.42
C CYS A 67 -10.31 0.42 4.71
N THR A 68 -10.46 1.70 5.02
CA THR A 68 -11.72 2.36 5.31
C THR A 68 -11.86 3.58 4.43
N PHE A 69 -12.91 3.59 3.61
CA PHE A 69 -13.37 4.74 2.86
C PHE A 69 -14.58 5.36 3.56
N ILE A 70 -14.59 6.69 3.71
CA ILE A 70 -15.64 7.46 4.38
C ILE A 70 -16.03 8.62 3.47
N CYS A 71 -17.33 8.84 3.32
CA CYS A 71 -17.98 9.89 2.56
C CYS A 71 -18.95 10.64 3.49
N ASP A 72 -19.05 11.96 3.36
CA ASP A 72 -19.94 12.78 4.18
C ASP A 72 -21.43 12.71 3.78
N HIS A 73 -21.74 12.06 2.66
CA HIS A 73 -23.10 11.81 2.18
C HIS A 73 -23.21 10.38 1.62
N PRO A 74 -24.41 9.75 1.65
CA PRO A 74 -24.61 8.45 1.04
C PRO A 74 -24.31 8.46 -0.46
N ALA A 75 -23.41 7.58 -0.90
CA ALA A 75 -22.99 7.43 -2.28
C ALA A 75 -22.88 5.96 -2.67
N SER A 76 -22.81 5.70 -3.98
CA SER A 76 -22.34 4.41 -4.48
C SER A 76 -20.81 4.45 -4.49
N ILE A 77 -20.19 3.67 -3.62
CA ILE A 77 -18.75 3.63 -3.40
C ILE A 77 -18.21 2.40 -4.10
N THR A 78 -17.31 2.59 -5.06
CA THR A 78 -16.52 1.52 -5.68
C THR A 78 -15.05 1.83 -5.45
N THR A 79 -14.34 0.92 -4.80
CA THR A 79 -12.89 1.00 -4.58
C THR A 79 -12.20 -0.10 -5.36
N GLU A 80 -11.28 0.30 -6.22
CA GLU A 80 -10.37 -0.59 -6.93
C GLU A 80 -8.99 -0.53 -6.26
N TYR A 81 -8.38 -1.68 -6.02
CA TYR A 81 -7.08 -1.74 -5.39
C TYR A 81 -6.18 -2.82 -6.00
N LEU A 82 -4.88 -2.58 -5.89
CA LEU A 82 -3.81 -3.49 -6.26
C LEU A 82 -2.85 -3.59 -5.08
N VAL A 83 -2.41 -4.80 -4.74
CA VAL A 83 -1.34 -5.00 -3.76
C VAL A 83 -0.04 -5.20 -4.51
N GLY A 84 0.90 -4.28 -4.29
CA GLY A 84 2.24 -4.30 -4.87
C GLY A 84 3.33 -4.35 -3.81
N MET A 85 4.54 -4.70 -4.26
CA MET A 85 5.76 -4.67 -3.45
C MET A 85 6.85 -3.93 -4.24
N ASP A 86 7.60 -3.09 -3.52
CA ASP A 86 8.77 -2.42 -4.06
C ASP A 86 10.02 -3.16 -3.57
N LEU A 87 10.75 -3.75 -4.52
CA LEU A 87 12.08 -4.28 -4.25
C LEU A 87 13.10 -3.20 -4.58
N GLU A 88 13.87 -2.78 -3.59
CA GLU A 88 14.89 -1.74 -3.75
C GLU A 88 16.30 -2.28 -3.54
N SER A 89 17.22 -1.86 -4.41
CA SER A 89 18.64 -1.81 -4.10
C SER A 89 18.99 -0.35 -3.74
N PRO A 90 19.30 -0.04 -2.46
CA PRO A 90 19.40 1.32 -1.98
C PRO A 90 20.28 2.20 -2.86
N GLY A 91 19.69 3.27 -3.39
CA GLY A 91 20.37 4.26 -4.25
C GLY A 91 20.73 3.77 -5.66
N LYS A 92 20.27 2.58 -6.09
CA LYS A 92 20.55 2.02 -7.42
C LYS A 92 19.30 1.84 -8.26
N TRP A 93 18.34 1.06 -7.78
CA TRP A 93 17.12 0.75 -8.53
C TRP A 93 15.98 0.34 -7.60
N ILE A 94 14.76 0.55 -8.08
CA ILE A 94 13.51 0.06 -7.47
C ILE A 94 12.76 -0.73 -8.55
N LYS A 95 12.26 -1.91 -8.20
CA LYS A 95 11.43 -2.76 -9.06
C LYS A 95 10.07 -2.95 -8.40
N HIS A 96 9.03 -2.50 -9.09
CA HIS A 96 7.65 -2.70 -8.67
C HIS A 96 7.16 -4.09 -9.08
N LEU A 97 6.64 -4.84 -8.12
CA LEU A 97 6.12 -6.19 -8.31
C LEU A 97 4.65 -6.21 -7.91
N THR A 98 3.80 -6.77 -8.76
CA THR A 98 2.39 -6.99 -8.42
C THR A 98 2.24 -8.29 -7.63
N MET A 99 1.77 -8.19 -6.39
CA MET A 99 1.64 -9.34 -5.47
C MET A 99 0.26 -9.97 -5.52
N ALA A 100 -0.78 -9.17 -5.75
CA ALA A 100 -2.15 -9.66 -5.93
C ALA A 100 -2.75 -9.04 -7.20
N PRO A 101 -3.64 -9.77 -7.90
CA PRO A 101 -4.40 -9.20 -9.00
C PRO A 101 -5.23 -7.99 -8.53
N GLN A 102 -5.62 -7.15 -9.47
CA GLN A 102 -6.52 -6.04 -9.17
C GLN A 102 -7.85 -6.57 -8.62
N ASN A 103 -8.31 -5.97 -7.53
CA ASN A 103 -9.56 -6.32 -6.88
C ASN A 103 -10.47 -5.09 -6.80
N SER A 104 -11.77 -5.33 -6.70
CA SER A 104 -12.78 -4.28 -6.56
C SER A 104 -13.75 -4.64 -5.45
N VAL A 105 -14.04 -3.67 -4.57
CA VAL A 105 -15.08 -3.79 -3.55
C VAL A 105 -16.05 -2.64 -3.74
N SER A 106 -17.35 -2.93 -3.65
CA SER A 106 -18.39 -1.92 -3.81
C SER A 106 -19.41 -2.01 -2.67
N SER A 107 -19.90 -0.85 -2.26
CA SER A 107 -20.95 -0.69 -1.25
C SER A 107 -21.77 0.57 -1.54
N ASN A 108 -22.97 0.64 -0.98
CA ASN A 108 -23.78 1.85 -1.00
C ASN A 108 -23.88 2.41 0.43
N GLY A 109 -23.63 3.71 0.59
CA GLY A 109 -23.70 4.40 1.86
C GLY A 109 -22.59 5.41 2.04
N GLU A 110 -22.29 5.72 3.29
CA GLU A 110 -21.28 6.71 3.68
C GLU A 110 -19.92 6.08 4.01
N ARG A 111 -19.87 4.74 4.14
CA ARG A 111 -18.68 4.02 4.59
C ARG A 111 -18.51 2.70 3.85
N LEU A 112 -17.29 2.39 3.47
CA LEU A 112 -16.88 1.08 2.96
C LEU A 112 -15.63 0.64 3.71
N GLU A 113 -15.66 -0.59 4.22
CA GLU A 113 -14.53 -1.23 4.88
C GLU A 113 -14.23 -2.55 4.19
N PHE A 114 -12.95 -2.80 3.96
CA PHE A 114 -12.50 -4.07 3.44
C PHE A 114 -11.11 -4.39 3.98
N SER A 115 -10.77 -5.66 3.92
CA SER A 115 -9.45 -6.15 4.31
C SER A 115 -8.89 -7.03 3.20
N THR A 116 -7.58 -6.97 3.02
CA THR A 116 -6.87 -7.83 2.08
C THR A 116 -5.61 -8.35 2.75
N GLU A 117 -5.27 -9.61 2.49
CA GLU A 117 -4.15 -10.29 3.12
C GLU A 117 -3.09 -10.59 2.07
N LEU A 118 -1.83 -10.43 2.48
CA LEU A 118 -0.66 -10.80 1.70
C LEU A 118 0.20 -11.74 2.54
N PHE A 119 0.56 -12.88 1.97
CA PHE A 119 1.43 -13.84 2.62
C PHE A 119 2.73 -13.98 1.84
N ILE A 120 3.86 -13.69 2.50
CA ILE A 120 5.19 -13.73 1.89
C ILE A 120 6.01 -14.80 2.59
N THR A 121 6.62 -15.71 1.83
CA THR A 121 7.55 -16.70 2.36
C THR A 121 8.99 -16.32 2.08
N THR A 122 9.90 -16.83 2.90
CA THR A 122 11.35 -16.69 2.62
C THR A 122 11.76 -17.34 1.30
N THR A 123 11.13 -18.46 0.92
CA THR A 123 11.39 -19.12 -0.37
C THR A 123 11.13 -18.20 -1.55
N TRP A 124 10.11 -17.33 -1.48
CA TRP A 124 9.83 -16.36 -2.53
C TRP A 124 10.99 -15.37 -2.72
N PHE A 125 11.61 -14.90 -1.62
CA PHE A 125 12.79 -14.04 -1.70
C PHE A 125 14.01 -14.78 -2.25
N GLU A 126 14.22 -16.05 -1.85
CA GLU A 126 15.33 -16.88 -2.34
C GLU A 126 15.22 -17.15 -3.84
N GLU A 127 14.02 -17.46 -4.33
CA GLU A 127 13.74 -17.66 -5.76
C GLU A 127 13.96 -16.37 -6.55
N LEU A 128 13.46 -15.24 -6.05
CA LEU A 128 13.65 -13.94 -6.70
C LEU A 128 15.13 -13.54 -6.75
N LYS A 129 15.87 -13.78 -5.67
CA LYS A 129 17.31 -13.57 -5.61
C LYS A 129 18.03 -14.44 -6.64
N ALA A 130 17.69 -15.73 -6.71
CA ALA A 130 18.30 -16.67 -7.66
C ALA A 130 18.06 -16.25 -9.12
N VAL A 131 16.87 -15.74 -9.45
CA VAL A 131 16.58 -15.20 -10.79
C VAL A 131 17.46 -13.99 -11.10
N ILE A 132 17.55 -13.03 -10.18
CA ILE A 132 18.37 -11.82 -10.38
C ILE A 132 19.86 -12.17 -10.52
N ASP A 133 20.37 -13.07 -9.67
CA ASP A 133 21.75 -13.54 -9.72
C ASP A 133 22.04 -14.25 -11.06
N ALA A 134 21.12 -15.09 -11.55
CA ALA A 134 21.25 -15.75 -12.85
C ALA A 134 21.22 -14.77 -14.04
N GLU A 135 20.35 -13.75 -14.00
CA GLU A 135 20.25 -12.72 -15.06
C GLU A 135 21.48 -11.82 -15.13
N THR A 136 22.08 -11.52 -13.98
CA THR A 136 23.22 -10.59 -13.87
C THR A 136 24.57 -11.28 -13.86
N GLY A 137 24.60 -12.61 -13.78
CA GLY A 137 25.82 -13.40 -13.66
C GLY A 137 26.53 -13.19 -12.32
N THR A 138 25.80 -12.76 -11.30
CA THR A 138 26.33 -12.58 -9.95
C THR A 138 25.97 -13.76 -9.05
N SER A 139 26.66 -13.85 -7.91
CA SER A 139 26.25 -14.69 -6.80
C SER A 139 26.39 -13.84 -5.56
N SER A 140 25.27 -13.60 -4.89
CA SER A 140 25.28 -12.87 -3.62
C SER A 140 25.09 -13.86 -2.48
N SER A 141 26.03 -13.94 -1.54
CA SER A 141 25.89 -14.70 -0.30
C SER A 141 24.99 -13.94 0.67
#